data_AF-A0A939D1Z1-F1
#
_entry.id   AF-A0A939D1Z1-F1
#
_cell.length_a   1.000
_cell.length_b   1.000
_cell.length_c   1.000
_cell.angle_alpha   90.00
_cell.angle_beta   90.00
_cell.angle_gamma   90.00
#
_symmetry.space_group_name_H-M   'P 1'
#
loop_
_entity.id
_entity.type
_entity.pdbx_description
1 polymer ?
#
loop_
_entity_poly.entity_id
_entity_poly.type
_entity_poly.pdbx_seq_one_letter_code
_entity_poly.pdbx_strand_id
1 'polypeptide(L)'
;MILLKQSFRNSDIIARLGGDEFIVFISSYFKDADSIQARLQTNIANFNQQQNRSYKLSMSIGIQSYSPESNMSLEQLIARSDKLMYAHKRLKRQSLK
;
A
#
# COMPACT_ATOMS: atom_id res chain seq x y z
N MET A 1 0.74 -2.00 12.03
CA MET A 1 0.54 -3.41 11.64
C MET A 1 -0.93 -3.85 11.66
N ILE A 2 -1.73 -3.52 12.70
CA ILE A 2 -3.14 -3.96 12.82
C ILE A 2 -3.99 -3.62 11.58
N LEU A 3 -3.92 -2.37 11.11
CA LEU A 3 -4.68 -1.92 9.94
C LEU A 3 -4.36 -2.70 8.66
N LEU A 4 -3.06 -3.00 8.42
CA LEU A 4 -2.63 -3.80 7.26
C LEU A 4 -3.13 -5.25 7.40
N LYS A 5 -3.03 -5.85 8.59
CA LYS A 5 -3.55 -7.20 8.85
C LYS A 5 -5.07 -7.31 8.65
N GLN A 6 -5.82 -6.24 8.91
CA GLN A 6 -7.27 -6.20 8.63
C GLN A 6 -7.59 -5.97 7.15
N SER A 7 -6.64 -5.39 6.41
CA SER A 7 -6.83 -5.05 5.00
C SER A 7 -6.44 -6.18 4.04
N PHE A 8 -5.58 -7.11 4.48
CA PHE A 8 -5.05 -8.19 3.66
C PHE A 8 -5.44 -9.56 4.19
N ARG A 9 -5.38 -10.59 3.34
CA ARG A 9 -5.71 -11.96 3.70
C ARG A 9 -4.54 -12.59 4.46
N ASN A 10 -4.81 -13.67 5.19
CA ASN A 10 -3.76 -14.45 5.86
C ASN A 10 -2.76 -15.07 4.87
N SER A 11 -3.15 -15.26 3.61
CA SER A 11 -2.29 -15.73 2.52
C SER A 11 -1.35 -14.66 1.95
N ASP A 12 -1.63 -13.38 2.22
CA ASP A 12 -0.81 -12.27 1.73
C ASP A 12 0.39 -12.08 2.68
N ILE A 13 1.58 -11.86 2.13
CA ILE A 13 2.80 -11.68 2.92
C ILE A 13 2.96 -10.20 3.23
N ILE A 14 2.99 -9.84 4.51
CA ILE A 14 3.23 -8.48 4.97
C ILE A 14 4.63 -8.41 5.60
N ALA A 15 5.50 -7.58 5.03
CA ALA A 15 6.84 -7.33 5.53
C ALA A 15 6.98 -5.87 6.00
N ARG A 16 7.76 -5.65 7.06
CA ARG A 16 8.17 -4.31 7.50
C ARG A 16 9.64 -4.13 7.11
N LEU A 17 9.95 -3.11 6.32
CA LEU A 17 11.32 -2.83 5.89
C LEU A 17 12.09 -2.04 6.94
N GLY A 18 11.43 -1.07 7.57
CA GLY A 18 12.01 -0.19 8.57
C GLY A 18 11.04 0.94 8.90
N GLY A 19 11.13 1.53 10.09
CA GLY A 19 10.29 2.68 10.46
C GLY A 19 8.79 2.44 10.21
N ASP A 20 8.17 3.30 9.40
CA ASP A 20 6.78 3.23 8.95
C ASP A 20 6.61 2.63 7.53
N GLU A 21 7.66 2.01 6.99
CA GLU A 21 7.67 1.42 5.65
C GLU A 21 7.31 -0.07 5.66
N PHE A 22 6.36 -0.44 4.79
CA PHE A 22 5.82 -1.79 4.68
C PHE A 22 5.72 -2.20 3.21
N ILE A 23 5.96 -3.49 2.95
CA ILE A 23 5.68 -4.15 1.67
C ILE A 23 4.61 -5.21 1.91
N VAL A 24 3.69 -5.34 0.96
CA VAL A 24 2.71 -6.42 0.95
C VAL A 24 2.78 -7.15 -0.38
N PHE A 25 3.12 -8.44 -0.34
CA PHE A 25 3.01 -9.34 -1.49
C PHE A 25 1.65 -10.01 -1.48
N ILE A 26 0.93 -9.85 -2.59
CA ILE A 26 -0.45 -10.30 -2.72
C ILE A 26 -0.49 -11.38 -3.78
N SER A 27 -0.79 -12.61 -3.38
CA SER A 27 -0.96 -13.73 -4.31
C SER A 27 -2.43 -13.75 -4.78
N SER A 28 -2.81 -12.85 -5.68
CA SER A 28 -4.19 -12.80 -6.18
C SER A 28 -4.23 -12.52 -7.67
N TYR A 29 -4.65 -13.52 -8.45
CA TYR A 29 -4.94 -13.42 -9.89
C TYR A 29 -6.07 -12.43 -10.23
N PHE A 30 -6.93 -12.09 -9.27
CA PHE A 30 -8.23 -11.42 -9.54
C PHE A 30 -8.39 -10.04 -8.89
N LYS A 31 -7.32 -9.44 -8.35
CA LYS A 31 -7.43 -8.12 -7.72
C LYS A 31 -6.65 -7.10 -8.51
N ASP A 32 -7.40 -6.20 -9.15
CA ASP A 32 -6.85 -4.98 -9.70
C ASP A 32 -6.28 -4.09 -8.58
N ALA A 33 -5.22 -3.34 -8.89
CA ALA A 33 -4.54 -2.42 -8.00
C ALA A 33 -5.53 -1.43 -7.37
N ASP A 34 -6.49 -0.95 -8.16
CA ASP A 34 -7.52 0.01 -7.73
C ASP A 34 -8.39 -0.55 -6.61
N SER A 35 -8.77 -1.83 -6.69
CA SER A 35 -9.58 -2.48 -5.65
C SER A 35 -8.83 -2.60 -4.33
N ILE A 36 -7.52 -2.88 -4.39
CA ILE A 36 -6.66 -2.94 -3.20
C ILE A 36 -6.51 -1.55 -2.59
N GLN A 37 -6.31 -0.54 -3.43
CA GLN A 37 -6.16 0.85 -3.00
C GLN A 37 -7.44 1.37 -2.34
N ALA A 38 -8.61 1.17 -2.96
CA ALA A 38 -9.90 1.59 -2.42
C ALA A 38 -10.16 0.98 -1.04
N ARG A 39 -9.94 -0.35 -0.90
CA ARG A 39 -10.10 -1.04 0.38
C ARG A 39 -9.19 -0.47 1.47
N LEU A 40 -7.92 -0.18 1.16
CA LEU A 40 -7.00 0.44 2.10
C LEU A 40 -7.45 1.84 2.50
N GLN A 41 -7.91 2.65 1.55
CA GLN A 41 -8.41 3.99 1.82
C GLN A 41 -9.64 3.96 2.73
N THR A 42 -10.61 3.08 2.48
CA THR A 42 -11.77 2.87 3.35
C THR A 42 -11.36 2.48 4.76
N ASN A 43 -10.43 1.53 4.90
CA ASN A 43 -9.96 1.10 6.22
C ASN A 43 -9.23 2.23 6.98
N ILE A 44 -8.42 3.03 6.29
CA ILE A 44 -7.77 4.22 6.88
C ILE A 44 -8.82 5.24 7.32
N ALA A 45 -9.83 5.50 6.49
CA ALA A 45 -10.90 6.44 6.82
C ALA A 45 -11.67 5.99 8.07
N ASN A 46 -12.06 4.71 8.13
CA ASN A 46 -12.72 4.13 9.29
C ASN A 46 -11.84 4.21 10.55
N PHE A 47 -10.55 3.89 10.42
CA PHE A 47 -9.60 4.01 11.53
C PHE A 47 -9.49 5.45 12.05
N ASN A 48 -9.47 6.44 11.15
CA ASN A 48 -9.44 7.85 11.52
C ASN A 48 -10.73 8.35 12.17
N GLN A 49 -11.88 7.77 11.83
CA GLN A 49 -13.17 8.13 12.43
C GLN A 49 -13.34 7.53 13.83
N GLN A 50 -12.87 6.30 14.04
CA GLN A 50 -13.01 5.59 15.31
C GLN A 50 -12.05 6.08 16.40
N GLN A 51 -10.94 6.69 16.01
CA GLN A 51 -9.90 7.14 16.94
C GLN A 51 -10.08 8.63 17.21
N ASN A 52 -10.42 9.01 18.45
CA ASN A 52 -10.51 10.41 18.88
C ASN A 52 -9.11 11.02 19.08
N ARG A 53 -8.27 10.94 18.04
CA ARG A 53 -6.88 11.40 18.04
C ARG A 53 -6.79 12.78 17.39
N SER A 54 -5.85 13.59 17.86
CA SER A 54 -5.56 14.92 17.30
C SER A 54 -4.96 14.88 15.89
N TYR A 55 -4.67 13.69 15.34
CA TYR A 55 -4.07 13.52 14.01
C TYR A 55 -4.84 12.49 13.19
N LYS A 56 -4.83 12.68 11.86
CA LYS A 56 -5.36 11.72 10.89
C LYS A 56 -4.22 10.89 10.32
N LEU A 57 -4.35 9.57 10.40
CA LEU A 57 -3.45 8.64 9.71
C LEU A 57 -3.64 8.77 8.21
N SER A 58 -2.55 8.75 7.47
CA SER A 58 -2.57 8.82 6.02
C SER A 58 -1.41 7.98 5.48
N MET A 59 -1.62 7.31 4.34
CA MET A 59 -0.58 6.50 3.70
C MET A 59 -0.28 6.97 2.29
N SER A 60 0.94 6.69 1.84
CA SER A 60 1.35 6.76 0.43
C SER A 60 1.59 5.33 -0.03
N ILE A 61 0.93 4.92 -1.10
CA ILE A 61 0.94 3.55 -1.60
C ILE A 61 1.42 3.57 -3.05
N GLY A 62 2.27 2.61 -3.42
CA GLY A 62 2.61 2.29 -4.80
C GLY A 62 2.36 0.80 -5.04
N ILE A 63 1.68 0.46 -6.13
CA ILE A 63 1.29 -0.91 -6.46
C ILE A 63 1.90 -1.25 -7.82
N GLN A 64 2.67 -2.33 -7.86
CA GLN A 64 3.21 -2.86 -9.11
C GLN A 64 2.71 -4.30 -9.29
N SER A 65 2.02 -4.53 -10.42
CA SER A 65 1.65 -5.89 -10.84
C SER A 65 2.87 -6.60 -11.43
N TYR A 66 2.98 -7.88 -11.13
CA TYR A 66 3.95 -8.79 -11.71
C TYR A 66 3.25 -9.70 -12.72
N SER A 67 3.81 -9.80 -13.93
CA SER A 67 3.41 -10.79 -14.94
C SER A 67 4.55 -11.79 -15.12
N PRO A 68 4.28 -13.11 -15.18
CA PRO A 68 5.31 -14.12 -15.41
C PRO A 68 6.13 -13.89 -16.68
N GLU A 69 5.54 -13.25 -17.68
CA GLU A 69 6.15 -12.93 -18.97
C GLU A 69 7.12 -11.74 -18.90
N SER A 70 7.07 -10.96 -17.81
CA SER A 70 7.82 -9.69 -17.70
C SER A 70 9.32 -9.85 -17.44
N ASN A 71 9.81 -11.07 -17.16
CA ASN A 71 11.20 -11.37 -16.76
C ASN A 71 11.73 -10.45 -15.63
N MET A 72 10.82 -9.91 -14.81
CA MET A 72 11.17 -8.92 -13.80
C MET A 72 11.70 -9.60 -12.54
N SER A 73 12.87 -9.18 -12.06
CA SER A 73 13.38 -9.61 -10.76
C SER A 73 12.54 -9.05 -9.61
N LEU A 74 12.61 -9.71 -8.44
CA LEU A 74 11.96 -9.24 -7.23
C LEU A 74 12.43 -7.83 -6.84
N GLU A 75 13.73 -7.56 -6.98
CA GLU A 75 14.36 -6.28 -6.71
C GLU A 75 13.78 -5.18 -7.61
N GLN A 76 13.59 -5.47 -8.90
CA GLN A 76 12.96 -4.54 -9.83
C GLN A 76 11.49 -4.30 -9.50
N LEU A 77 10.76 -5.33 -9.07
CA LEU A 77 9.36 -5.21 -8.67
C LEU A 77 9.20 -4.28 -7.46
N ILE A 78 10.06 -4.46 -6.45
CA ILE A 78 10.11 -3.61 -5.25
C ILE A 78 10.50 -2.18 -5.64
N ALA A 79 11.57 -2.00 -6.43
CA ALA A 79 12.04 -0.68 -6.84
C ALA A 79 11.00 0.10 -7.66
N ARG A 80 10.21 -0.58 -8.51
CA ARG A 80 9.09 0.04 -9.23
C ARG A 80 7.96 0.45 -8.30
N SER A 81 7.59 -0.42 -7.36
CA SER A 81 6.56 -0.13 -6.35
C SER A 81 6.94 1.08 -5.50
N ASP A 82 8.21 1.17 -5.09
CA ASP A 82 8.74 2.29 -4.32
C ASP A 82 8.68 3.61 -5.11
N LYS A 83 9.12 3.61 -6.38
CA LYS A 83 9.01 4.79 -7.26
C LYS A 83 7.58 5.29 -7.38
N LEU A 84 6.61 4.38 -7.54
CA LEU A 84 5.18 4.73 -7.60
C LEU A 84 4.68 5.30 -6.27
N MET A 85 5.09 4.73 -5.15
CA MET A 85 4.78 5.23 -3.81
C MET A 85 5.32 6.65 -3.61
N TYR A 86 6.56 6.90 -4.04
CA TYR A 86 7.19 8.20 -3.94
C TYR A 86 6.49 9.25 -4.81
N ALA A 87 6.08 8.88 -6.04
CA ALA A 87 5.29 9.75 -6.90
C ALA A 87 3.95 10.13 -6.24
N HIS A 88 3.25 9.15 -5.68
CA HIS A 88 2.01 9.39 -4.95
C HIS A 88 2.21 10.25 -3.69
N LYS A 89 3.31 10.05 -2.95
CA LYS A 89 3.69 10.90 -1.80
C LYS A 89 3.93 12.36 -2.21
N ARG A 90 4.55 12.59 -3.37
CA ARG A 90 4.76 13.94 -3.90
C ARG A 90 3.45 14.62 -4.29
N LEU A 91 2.58 13.93 -5.03
CA LEU A 91 1.26 14.46 -5.43
C LEU A 91 0.41 14.84 -4.22
N LYS A 92 0.38 13.96 -3.20
CA LYS A 92 -0.35 14.22 -1.96
C LYS A 92 0.16 15.45 -1.19
N ARG A 93 1.47 15.66 -1.17
CA ARG A 93 2.07 16.86 -0.55
C ARG A 93 1.74 18.13 -1.32
N GLN A 94 1.58 18.04 -2.64
CA GLN A 94 1.16 19.17 -3.47
C GLN A 94 -0.32 19.50 -3.31
N SER A 95 -1.19 18.50 -3.17
CA SER A 95 -2.64 18.70 -2.96
C SER A 95 -3.02 19.20 -1.56
N LEU A 96 -2.06 19.25 -0.63
CA LEU A 96 -2.23 19.77 0.73
C LEU A 96 -1.70 21.21 0.88
N LYS A 97 -1.14 21.78 -0.18
CA LYS A 97 -0.83 23.22 -0.29
C LYS A 97 -1.98 23.93 -0.96
#